data_AF-A0A7W0QGY6-F1
#
_entry.id   AF-A0A7W0QGY6-F1
#
_cell.length_a   1.000
_cell.length_b   1.000
_cell.length_c   1.000
_cell.angle_alpha   90.00
_cell.angle_beta   90.00
_cell.angle_gamma   90.00
#
_symmetry.space_group_name_H-M   'P 1'
#
loop_
_entity.id
_entity.type
_entity.pdbx_description
1 polymer ?
#
loop_
_entity_poly.entity_id
_entity_poly.type
_entity_poly.pdbx_seq_one_letter_code
_entity_poly.pdbx_strand_id
1 'polypeptide(L)'
;MSATARREAALVLADGSVFEGEAIGAAPPDGIASGELVFNTVLTGYQEVLTDPSYAGQIITFTNPHIGNYGVNAADFESRRPFCRGLVVRDLARRHSNWRAEASLDDLLERYGVPGIAGIDTRRLTRLIRDTGALPGAFGTASEQALLAAARAEPGTDGVDLVAEVTT
;
A
#
# COMPACT_ATOMS: atom_id res chain seq x y z
N MET A 1 8.89 -24.93 -5.03
CA MET A 1 8.81 -23.46 -4.92
C MET A 1 8.03 -22.96 -6.11
N SER A 2 6.71 -22.88 -5.97
CA SER A 2 5.84 -22.33 -7.02
C SER A 2 5.89 -20.82 -6.89
N ALA A 3 6.38 -20.11 -7.91
CA ALA A 3 6.11 -18.69 -8.00
C ALA A 3 4.60 -18.56 -8.18
N THR A 4 3.88 -18.11 -7.15
CA THR A 4 2.47 -17.76 -7.29
C THR A 4 2.42 -16.68 -8.37
N ALA A 5 1.78 -16.98 -9.50
CA ALA A 5 1.58 -16.00 -10.56
C ALA A 5 0.79 -14.85 -9.95
N ARG A 6 1.43 -13.69 -9.80
CA ARG A 6 0.75 -12.52 -9.25
C ARG A 6 -0.34 -12.10 -10.24
N ARG A 7 -1.50 -11.74 -9.69
CA ARG A 7 -2.65 -11.33 -10.51
C ARG A 7 -2.39 -9.91 -11.00
N GLU A 8 -2.70 -9.67 -12.27
CA GLU A 8 -2.69 -8.32 -12.84
C GLU A 8 -3.62 -7.41 -12.03
N ALA A 9 -3.15 -6.21 -11.74
CA ALA A 9 -3.87 -5.20 -11.01
C ALA A 9 -3.57 -3.82 -11.60
N ALA A 10 -4.46 -2.88 -11.39
CA ALA A 10 -4.25 -1.48 -11.74
C ALA A 10 -4.43 -0.59 -10.52
N LEU A 11 -3.71 0.52 -10.48
CA LEU A 11 -3.93 1.66 -9.59
C LEU A 11 -4.49 2.79 -10.45
N VAL A 12 -5.64 3.32 -10.07
CA VAL A 12 -6.32 4.44 -10.72
C VAL A 12 -6.51 5.57 -9.71
N LEU A 13 -6.14 6.77 -10.12
CA LEU A 13 -6.30 7.99 -9.31
C LEU A 13 -7.56 8.76 -9.70
N ALA A 14 -8.04 9.63 -8.82
CA ALA A 14 -9.25 10.43 -9.06
C ALA A 14 -9.15 11.34 -10.31
N ASP A 15 -7.94 11.74 -10.70
CA ASP A 15 -7.64 12.52 -11.91
C ASP A 15 -7.71 11.69 -13.21
N GLY A 16 -7.84 10.36 -13.10
CA GLY A 16 -7.86 9.42 -14.22
C GLY A 16 -6.50 8.84 -14.60
N SER A 17 -5.42 9.16 -13.88
CA SER A 17 -4.11 8.55 -14.08
C SER A 17 -4.17 7.05 -13.73
N VAL A 18 -3.63 6.20 -14.62
CA VAL A 18 -3.60 4.74 -14.46
C VAL A 18 -2.16 4.23 -14.39
N PHE A 19 -1.94 3.25 -13.53
CA PHE A 19 -0.69 2.52 -13.37
C PHE A 19 -0.97 1.02 -13.31
N GLU A 20 -0.37 0.26 -14.22
CA GLU A 20 -0.46 -1.20 -14.26
C GLU A 20 0.57 -1.82 -13.32
N GLY A 21 0.18 -2.90 -12.65
CA GLY A 21 1.02 -3.61 -11.70
C GLY A 21 0.47 -4.99 -11.36
N GLU A 22 0.90 -5.49 -10.21
CA GLU A 22 0.62 -6.84 -9.74
C GLU A 22 0.09 -6.79 -8.31
N ALA A 23 -1.02 -7.46 -8.04
CA ALA A 23 -1.57 -7.57 -6.69
C ALA A 23 -0.61 -8.33 -5.76
N ILE A 24 -0.40 -7.78 -4.56
CA ILE A 24 0.38 -8.36 -3.46
C ILE A 24 -0.42 -8.24 -2.15
N GLY A 25 -0.04 -8.99 -1.12
CA GLY A 25 -0.74 -9.00 0.16
C GLY A 25 -2.18 -9.54 0.07
N ALA A 26 -3.04 -9.04 0.95
CA ALA A 26 -4.41 -9.53 1.04
C ALA A 26 -5.25 -9.17 -0.19
N ALA A 27 -6.15 -10.07 -0.59
CA ALA A 27 -7.16 -9.75 -1.59
C ALA A 27 -8.22 -8.81 -0.98
N PRO A 28 -8.41 -7.59 -1.51
CA PRO A 28 -9.43 -6.70 -0.98
C PRO A 28 -10.83 -7.19 -1.34
N PRO A 29 -11.87 -6.84 -0.54
CA PRO A 29 -13.27 -7.08 -0.90
C PRO A 29 -13.58 -6.50 -2.28
N ASP A 30 -14.34 -7.25 -3.10
CA ASP A 30 -14.72 -6.90 -4.47
C ASP A 30 -13.54 -6.58 -5.43
N GLY A 31 -12.31 -6.90 -5.02
CA GLY A 31 -11.10 -6.62 -5.79
C GLY A 31 -10.71 -5.14 -5.83
N ILE A 32 -11.16 -4.32 -4.86
CA ILE A 32 -10.91 -2.87 -4.80
C ILE A 32 -10.44 -2.46 -3.40
N ALA A 33 -9.30 -1.76 -3.35
CA ALA A 33 -8.83 -1.05 -2.17
C ALA A 33 -8.73 0.45 -2.50
N SER A 34 -9.31 1.31 -1.67
CA SER A 34 -9.32 2.77 -1.87
C SER A 34 -8.83 3.52 -0.65
N GLY A 35 -8.26 4.69 -0.88
CA GLY A 35 -7.73 5.57 0.16
C GLY A 35 -7.02 6.77 -0.43
N GLU A 36 -6.57 7.66 0.44
CA GLU A 36 -5.77 8.81 0.04
C GLU A 36 -4.32 8.37 -0.22
N LEU A 37 -3.79 8.64 -1.41
CA LEU A 37 -2.40 8.29 -1.71
C LEU A 37 -1.43 9.32 -1.15
N VAL A 38 -0.48 8.79 -0.38
CA VAL A 38 0.68 9.52 0.13
C VAL A 38 1.95 8.82 -0.32
N PHE A 39 3.07 9.55 -0.34
CA PHE A 39 4.39 8.95 -0.58
C PHE A 39 5.29 9.12 0.64
N ASN A 40 6.13 8.11 0.88
CA ASN A 40 7.15 8.14 1.91
C ASN A 40 8.55 7.97 1.30
N THR A 41 9.48 8.82 1.75
CA THR A 41 10.87 8.88 1.29
C THR A 41 11.86 8.06 2.12
N VAL A 42 11.39 7.33 3.13
CA VAL A 42 12.23 6.42 3.89
C VAL A 42 12.87 5.37 2.97
N LEU A 43 14.16 5.12 3.22
CA LEU A 43 14.92 4.09 2.51
C LEU A 43 14.89 2.75 3.27
N THR A 44 14.59 2.80 4.57
CA THR A 44 14.49 1.68 5.51
C THR A 44 13.37 1.97 6.50
N GLY A 45 12.91 0.97 7.23
CA GLY A 45 11.85 1.16 8.22
C GLY A 45 10.44 1.03 7.63
N TYR A 46 10.26 0.21 6.58
CA TYR A 46 8.95 0.06 5.94
C TYR A 46 7.92 -0.59 6.87
N GLN A 47 8.33 -1.44 7.81
CA GLN A 47 7.41 -2.12 8.70
C GLN A 47 6.88 -1.15 9.74
N GLU A 48 7.77 -0.38 10.34
CA GLU A 48 7.49 0.69 11.30
C GLU A 48 6.47 1.66 10.69
N VAL A 49 6.72 2.11 9.45
CA VAL A 49 5.81 2.97 8.68
C VAL A 49 4.45 2.32 8.43
N LEU A 50 4.40 1.06 8.03
CA LEU A 50 3.11 0.35 7.80
C LEU A 50 2.28 0.25 9.09
N THR A 51 2.95 0.16 10.24
CA THR A 51 2.33 0.00 11.56
C THR A 51 2.09 1.30 12.30
N ASP A 52 2.50 2.44 11.76
CA ASP A 52 2.22 3.76 12.35
C ASP A 52 0.72 4.10 12.20
N PRO A 53 -0.01 4.35 13.31
CA PRO A 53 -1.41 4.75 13.27
C PRO A 53 -1.70 6.02 12.45
N SER A 54 -0.70 6.87 12.25
CA SER A 54 -0.81 8.12 11.49
C SER A 54 -1.19 7.91 10.02
N TYR A 55 -0.96 6.70 9.48
CA TYR A 55 -1.35 6.33 8.11
C TYR A 55 -2.76 5.75 8.01
N ALA A 56 -3.59 5.83 9.06
CA ALA A 56 -5.00 5.45 8.98
C ALA A 56 -5.68 6.17 7.81
N GLY A 57 -6.48 5.44 7.03
CA GLY A 57 -7.15 5.98 5.84
C GLY A 57 -6.28 6.15 4.59
N GLN A 58 -4.96 5.98 4.70
CA GLN A 58 -4.02 6.28 3.62
C GLN A 58 -3.46 5.03 2.93
N ILE A 59 -3.16 5.17 1.63
CA ILE A 59 -2.41 4.21 0.83
C ILE A 59 -0.98 4.72 0.72
N ILE A 60 -0.02 3.94 1.22
CA ILE A 60 1.39 4.35 1.29
C ILE A 60 2.11 3.94 0.02
N THR A 61 2.72 4.92 -0.64
CA THR A 61 3.66 4.70 -1.75
C THR A 61 5.09 4.85 -1.27
N PHE A 62 5.89 3.78 -1.31
CA PHE A 62 7.32 3.91 -1.02
C PHE A 62 8.10 4.36 -2.26
N THR A 63 8.97 5.35 -2.05
CA THR A 63 9.90 5.80 -3.10
C THR A 63 11.11 4.89 -3.25
N ASN A 64 11.53 4.20 -2.17
CA ASN A 64 12.57 3.19 -2.25
C ASN A 64 12.07 2.02 -3.12
N PRO A 65 12.79 1.65 -4.20
CA PRO A 65 12.26 0.68 -5.15
C PRO A 65 12.16 -0.74 -4.59
N HIS A 66 13.06 -1.13 -3.68
CA HIS A 66 13.12 -2.49 -3.14
C HIS A 66 12.56 -2.53 -1.72
N ILE A 67 11.34 -3.05 -1.57
CA ILE A 67 10.63 -3.15 -0.28
C ILE A 67 10.47 -4.63 0.11
N GLY A 68 10.57 -4.94 1.41
CA GLY A 68 10.49 -6.32 1.92
C GLY A 68 11.83 -7.07 2.00
N ASN A 69 12.95 -6.42 1.70
CA ASN A 69 14.28 -7.05 1.62
C ASN A 69 14.77 -7.64 2.96
N TYR A 70 14.36 -7.07 4.09
CA TYR A 70 14.73 -7.58 5.43
C TYR A 70 13.59 -8.31 6.14
N GLY A 71 12.48 -8.60 5.45
CA GLY A 71 11.34 -9.31 6.02
C GLY A 71 10.63 -8.49 7.09
N VAL A 72 9.95 -9.16 8.00
CA VAL A 72 9.26 -8.53 9.13
C VAL A 72 9.56 -9.26 10.44
N ASN A 73 9.38 -8.59 11.57
CA ASN A 73 9.52 -9.19 12.90
C ASN A 73 8.65 -8.47 13.95
N ALA A 74 8.32 -9.14 15.05
CA ALA A 74 7.43 -8.54 16.06
C ALA A 74 7.99 -7.26 16.73
N ALA A 75 9.31 -7.08 16.80
CA ALA A 75 9.93 -5.97 17.52
C ALA A 75 9.90 -4.63 16.76
N ASP A 76 9.71 -4.64 15.44
CA ASP A 76 9.65 -3.44 14.60
C ASP A 76 8.19 -2.96 14.35
N PHE A 77 7.23 -3.38 15.20
CA PHE A 77 5.87 -2.84 15.19
C PHE A 77 5.78 -1.58 16.06
N GLU A 78 5.35 -0.47 15.48
CA GLU A 78 5.06 0.79 16.20
C GLU A 78 3.66 0.79 16.84
N SER A 79 2.83 -0.21 16.50
CA SER A 79 1.50 -0.36 17.08
C SER A 79 0.99 -1.79 17.00
N ARG A 80 -0.24 -2.04 17.46
CA ARG A 80 -0.85 -3.38 17.48
C ARG A 80 -1.07 -4.03 16.11
N ARG A 81 -1.12 -3.24 15.02
CA ARG A 81 -1.38 -3.71 13.65
C ARG A 81 -1.02 -2.64 12.62
N PRO A 82 -0.90 -2.99 11.33
CA PRO A 82 -0.94 -2.00 10.26
C PRO A 82 -2.27 -1.22 10.25
N PHE A 83 -2.19 0.10 10.11
CA PHE A 83 -3.37 0.98 10.02
C PHE A 83 -3.59 1.58 8.63
N CYS A 84 -2.58 1.50 7.76
CA CYS A 84 -2.72 1.90 6.37
C CYS A 84 -3.76 1.06 5.62
N ARG A 85 -4.42 1.67 4.64
CA ARG A 85 -5.40 1.01 3.76
C ARG A 85 -4.77 0.21 2.64
N GLY A 86 -3.51 0.49 2.32
CA GLY A 86 -2.79 -0.29 1.33
C GLY A 86 -1.37 0.18 1.09
N LEU A 87 -0.68 -0.62 0.28
CA LEU A 87 0.74 -0.46 -0.02
C LEU A 87 0.99 -0.42 -1.53
N VAL A 88 1.75 0.57 -1.99
CA VAL A 88 2.21 0.70 -3.37
C VAL A 88 3.74 0.66 -3.41
N VAL A 89 4.30 -0.28 -4.18
CA VAL A 89 5.75 -0.47 -4.31
C VAL A 89 6.17 -0.68 -5.75
N ARG A 90 7.45 -0.40 -6.03
CA ARG A 90 8.05 -0.72 -7.33
C ARG A 90 8.38 -2.20 -7.44
N ASP A 91 9.16 -2.72 -6.49
CA ASP A 91 9.55 -4.13 -6.43
C ASP A 91 9.40 -4.67 -5.01
N LEU A 92 8.57 -5.71 -4.87
CA LEU A 92 8.44 -6.46 -3.63
C LEU A 92 9.45 -7.60 -3.64
N ALA A 93 10.36 -7.60 -2.67
CA ALA A 93 11.44 -8.56 -2.58
C ALA A 93 10.91 -10.00 -2.58
N ARG A 94 11.37 -10.80 -3.55
CA ARG A 94 11.02 -12.23 -3.69
C ARG A 94 11.48 -13.08 -2.50
N ARG A 95 12.51 -12.62 -1.79
CA ARG A 95 13.08 -13.26 -0.60
C ARG A 95 13.57 -12.17 0.34
N HIS A 96 13.26 -12.33 1.62
CA HIS A 96 13.90 -11.55 2.68
C HIS A 96 15.23 -12.19 3.12
N SER A 97 16.17 -11.36 3.57
CA SER A 97 17.46 -11.80 4.07
C SER A 97 17.94 -10.90 5.21
N ASN A 98 17.45 -11.17 6.42
CA ASN A 98 17.91 -10.53 7.65
C ASN A 98 17.84 -11.56 8.78
N TRP A 99 18.81 -11.54 9.70
CA TRP A 99 18.85 -12.47 10.84
C TRP A 99 17.69 -12.26 11.83
N ARG A 100 17.08 -11.08 11.84
CA ARG A 100 15.89 -10.73 12.63
C ARG A 100 14.59 -11.15 11.97
N ALA A 101 14.60 -11.52 10.68
CA ALA A 101 13.37 -11.76 9.93
C ALA A 101 12.65 -13.02 10.44
N GLU A 102 11.36 -12.88 10.72
CA GLU A 102 10.47 -13.96 11.17
C GLU A 102 9.49 -14.39 10.07
N ALA A 103 9.16 -13.48 9.15
CA ALA A 103 8.29 -13.73 7.99
C ALA A 103 8.61 -12.78 6.82
N SER A 104 8.00 -13.01 5.65
CA SER A 104 8.05 -12.06 4.55
C SER A 104 7.08 -10.89 4.76
N LEU A 105 7.30 -9.80 4.03
CA LEU A 105 6.36 -8.68 4.03
C LEU A 105 5.00 -9.08 3.46
N ASP A 106 4.97 -9.95 2.44
CA ASP A 106 3.72 -10.44 1.84
C ASP A 106 2.89 -11.21 2.87
N ASP A 107 3.53 -12.07 3.68
CA ASP A 107 2.87 -12.80 4.77
C ASP A 107 2.26 -11.84 5.82
N LEU A 108 2.93 -10.72 6.11
CA LEU A 108 2.41 -9.69 7.02
C LEU A 108 1.14 -9.07 6.44
N LEU A 109 1.19 -8.65 5.18
CA LEU A 109 0.09 -7.99 4.50
C LEU A 109 -1.13 -8.93 4.42
N GLU A 110 -0.94 -10.19 4.06
CA GLU A 110 -1.99 -11.21 4.07
C GLU A 110 -2.56 -11.44 5.48
N ARG A 111 -1.69 -11.59 6.49
CA ARG A 111 -2.10 -11.84 7.89
C ARG A 111 -3.02 -10.74 8.43
N TYR A 112 -2.71 -9.48 8.12
CA TYR A 112 -3.45 -8.32 8.64
C TYR A 112 -4.52 -7.80 7.69
N GLY A 113 -4.75 -8.46 6.55
CA GLY A 113 -5.77 -8.04 5.60
C GLY A 113 -5.42 -6.74 4.86
N VAL A 114 -4.14 -6.41 4.70
CA VAL A 114 -3.68 -5.20 4.02
C VAL A 114 -3.42 -5.54 2.54
N PRO A 115 -4.15 -4.92 1.60
CA PRO A 115 -3.92 -5.10 0.18
C PRO A 115 -2.71 -4.28 -0.28
N GLY A 116 -2.04 -4.72 -1.35
CA GLY A 116 -1.02 -3.92 -2.00
C GLY A 116 -0.88 -4.17 -3.49
N ILE A 117 -0.08 -3.33 -4.13
CA ILE A 117 0.25 -3.42 -5.55
C ILE A 117 1.75 -3.17 -5.78
N ALA A 118 2.39 -4.08 -6.51
CA ALA A 118 3.79 -4.01 -6.92
C ALA A 118 3.91 -3.71 -8.42
N GLY A 119 5.12 -3.43 -8.91
CA GLY A 119 5.38 -3.16 -10.33
C GLY A 119 5.11 -1.72 -10.77
N ILE A 120 4.63 -0.87 -9.86
CA ILE A 120 4.25 0.52 -10.17
C ILE A 120 5.48 1.39 -10.38
N ASP A 121 5.44 2.30 -11.35
CA ASP A 121 6.41 3.40 -11.44
C ASP A 121 6.16 4.40 -10.30
N THR A 122 6.66 4.07 -9.11
CA THR A 122 6.50 4.88 -7.90
C THR A 122 7.15 6.25 -8.05
N ARG A 123 8.12 6.42 -8.95
CA ARG A 123 8.74 7.73 -9.23
C ARG A 123 7.80 8.63 -10.02
N ARG A 124 7.13 8.11 -11.05
CA ARG A 124 6.08 8.84 -11.78
C ARG A 124 4.93 9.20 -10.83
N LEU A 125 4.48 8.24 -10.02
CA LEU A 125 3.42 8.45 -9.04
C LEU A 125 3.79 9.54 -8.00
N THR A 126 4.99 9.46 -7.45
CA THR A 126 5.48 10.47 -6.48
C THR A 126 5.53 11.88 -7.08
N ARG A 127 5.97 12.00 -8.34
CA ARG A 127 5.99 13.30 -9.04
C ARG A 127 4.59 13.86 -9.21
N LEU A 128 3.63 13.02 -9.59
CA LEU A 128 2.25 13.40 -9.72
C LEU A 128 1.70 13.93 -8.38
N ILE A 129 1.78 13.14 -7.31
CA ILE A 129 1.30 13.51 -5.96
C ILE A 129 1.98 14.80 -5.47
N ARG A 130 3.27 14.97 -5.72
CA ARG A 130 3.99 16.19 -5.35
C ARG A 130 3.46 17.43 -6.08
N ASP A 131 3.10 17.29 -7.35
CA ASP A 131 2.69 18.42 -8.20
C ASP A 131 1.18 18.74 -8.01
N THR A 132 0.35 17.76 -7.67
CA THR A 132 -1.12 17.91 -7.49
C THR A 132 -1.59 17.97 -6.04
N GLY A 133 -0.75 17.58 -5.08
CA GLY A 133 -1.16 17.27 -3.71
C GLY A 133 -1.64 15.81 -3.55
N ALA A 134 -1.98 15.44 -2.32
CA ALA A 134 -2.54 14.13 -2.02
C ALA A 134 -3.83 13.91 -2.83
N LEU A 135 -3.92 12.75 -3.48
CA LEU A 135 -5.04 12.40 -4.34
C LEU A 135 -5.70 11.10 -3.85
N PRO A 136 -7.03 11.04 -3.82
CA PRO A 136 -7.72 9.78 -3.67
C PRO A 136 -7.39 8.84 -4.83
N GLY A 137 -7.19 7.57 -4.51
CA GLY A 137 -6.97 6.53 -5.50
C GLY A 137 -7.52 5.19 -5.05
N ALA A 138 -7.67 4.30 -6.02
CA ALA A 138 -8.06 2.93 -5.78
C ALA A 138 -7.23 1.98 -6.63
N PHE A 139 -6.91 0.82 -6.07
CA PHE A 139 -6.19 -0.23 -6.79
C PHE A 139 -6.83 -1.60 -6.57
N GLY A 140 -6.53 -2.51 -7.48
CA GLY A 140 -6.91 -3.91 -7.37
C GLY A 140 -7.15 -4.57 -8.72
N THR A 141 -7.90 -5.67 -8.70
CA THR A 141 -8.13 -6.52 -9.88
C THR A 141 -9.45 -6.22 -10.60
N ALA A 142 -10.21 -5.24 -10.12
CA ALA A 142 -11.43 -4.78 -10.77
C ALA A 142 -11.12 -3.99 -12.07
N SER A 143 -12.15 -3.70 -12.87
CA SER A 143 -11.96 -2.90 -14.08
C SER A 143 -11.51 -1.47 -13.74
N GLU A 144 -10.76 -0.84 -14.65
CA GLU A 144 -10.34 0.56 -14.48
C GLU A 144 -11.52 1.51 -14.24
N GLN A 145 -12.69 1.26 -14.84
CA GLN A 145 -13.87 2.09 -14.59
C GLN A 145 -14.37 1.97 -13.16
N ALA A 146 -14.36 0.76 -12.59
CA ALA A 146 -14.76 0.53 -11.21
C ALA A 146 -13.75 1.15 -10.23
N LEU A 147 -12.45 1.01 -10.52
CA LEU A 147 -11.39 1.64 -9.75
C LEU A 147 -11.47 3.17 -9.79
N LEU A 148 -11.73 3.77 -10.96
CA LEU A 148 -11.92 5.21 -11.08
C LEU A 148 -13.15 5.70 -10.29
N ALA A 149 -14.25 4.95 -10.33
CA ALA A 149 -15.44 5.28 -9.56
C ALA A 149 -15.17 5.22 -8.04
N ALA A 150 -14.45 4.19 -7.59
CA ALA A 150 -14.03 4.06 -6.19
C ALA A 150 -13.07 5.18 -5.77
N ALA A 151 -12.08 5.51 -6.60
CA ALA A 151 -11.13 6.60 -6.34
C ALA A 151 -11.86 7.95 -6.18
N ARG A 152 -12.87 8.24 -7.01
CA ARG A 152 -13.65 9.49 -6.93
C ARG A 152 -14.66 9.51 -5.77
N ALA A 153 -15.09 8.35 -5.30
CA ALA A 153 -16.00 8.23 -4.16
C ALA A 153 -15.28 8.25 -2.81
N GLU A 154 -13.95 8.04 -2.80
CA GLU A 154 -13.16 8.05 -1.58
C GLU A 154 -13.14 9.47 -0.96
N PRO A 155 -13.58 9.63 0.29
CA PRO A 155 -13.66 10.93 0.95
C PRO A 155 -12.30 11.58 1.23
N GLY A 156 -11.21 10.81 1.20
CA GLY A 156 -9.89 11.24 1.63
C GLY A 156 -9.77 11.24 3.15
N THR A 157 -8.77 11.95 3.68
CA THR A 157 -8.57 12.09 5.13
C THR A 157 -9.17 13.38 5.71
N ASP A 158 -9.42 14.37 4.86
CA ASP A 158 -9.95 15.67 5.26
C ASP A 158 -11.37 15.55 5.83
N GLY A 159 -11.53 15.96 7.09
CA GLY A 159 -12.83 15.96 7.77
C GLY A 159 -13.30 14.58 8.26
N VAL A 160 -12.45 13.56 8.23
CA VAL A 160 -12.71 12.22 8.79
C VAL A 160 -12.04 12.09 10.15
N ASP A 161 -12.80 11.68 11.17
CA ASP A 161 -12.26 11.42 12.52
C ASP A 161 -11.55 10.05 12.58
N LEU A 162 -10.35 10.00 12.02
CA LEU A 162 -9.48 8.82 12.05
C LEU A 162 -8.89 8.58 13.44
N VAL A 163 -8.89 9.58 14.33
CA VAL A 163 -8.39 9.45 15.70
C VAL A 163 -9.24 8.45 16.49
N ALA A 164 -10.57 8.53 16.32
CA ALA A 164 -11.50 7.59 16.92
C ALA A 164 -11.28 6.14 16.46
N GLU A 165 -10.73 5.92 15.26
CA GLU A 165 -10.46 4.57 14.73
C GLU A 165 -9.18 3.93 15.29
N VAL A 166 -8.23 4.75 15.74
CA VAL A 166 -6.92 4.30 16.23
C VAL A 166 -6.82 4.29 17.75
N THR A 167 -7.59 5.12 18.46
CA THR A 167 -7.58 5.21 19.92
C THR A 167 -8.10 3.93 20.61
N THR A 168 -7.70 3.74 21.87
CA THR A 168 -8.18 2.68 22.77
C THR A 168 -9.14 3.21 23.81
#